data_AF-A0A833STM9-F1
#
_entry.id   AF-A0A833STM9-F1
#
_cell.length_a   1.000
_cell.length_b   1.000
_cell.length_c   1.000
_cell.angle_alpha   90.00
_cell.angle_beta   90.00
_cell.angle_gamma   90.00
#
_symmetry.space_group_name_H-M   'P 1'
#
loop_
_entity.id
_entity.type
_entity.pdbx_description
1 polymer ?
#
loop_
_entity_poly.entity_id
_entity_poly.type
_entity_poly.pdbx_seq_one_letter_code
_entity_poly.pdbx_strand_id
1 'polypeptide(L)'
;MALQGRVFDLWRHFRALPTALQHDVSRIQTHLLSPEVKKQLFTRSTFPKVSGDNLLRVINRELEQQQKNNHSPEYTAKVADGLVQSGFLTPKKSSNLVENFNFKTLNSEFLAVGNGLADVKARSVWSVKSGAIQAGTLYRKKKGVLATLLGKTEPFYVVVNDQSKNVYVFNTDMALESCTEINMADDATVEFSDAMQHGIKLVNPKITEIFSAENKEKQEEWLNSFINAGAQYREVFNVEDTAKIKSFYELKDFNMAGNEVSMSKYKGKVVLAVNVSSKCGLTPTNYPELQTLYEKYKDEGLEVLAFPCNQFAGQEPGAHEEIMEFVKQYNVTFPFFEKHDVNGATARPVFTYLKTKLPGSFGDFVKWNFTKFLVDRNGQPYKRFAPKDRPLSLEEDIKTLLAQEE
;
A
#
# COMPACT_ATOMS: atom_id res chain seq x y z
N MET A 1 1.21 3.63 10.38
CA MET A 1 2.54 3.92 9.77
C MET A 1 2.81 2.86 8.71
N ALA A 2 3.23 3.24 7.49
CA ALA A 2 3.40 2.32 6.35
C ALA A 2 4.56 1.32 6.50
N LEU A 3 5.57 1.67 7.30
CA LEU A 3 6.75 0.83 7.53
C LEU A 3 6.69 0.20 8.92
N GLN A 4 6.05 -0.97 9.04
CA GLN A 4 5.86 -1.70 10.29
C GLN A 4 6.96 -2.73 10.52
N GLY A 5 7.19 -3.16 11.77
CA GLY A 5 8.12 -4.23 12.12
C GLY A 5 9.40 -3.73 12.79
N ARG A 6 10.04 -4.64 13.55
CA ARG A 6 11.14 -4.33 14.47
C ARG A 6 12.32 -3.62 13.81
N VAL A 7 12.68 -4.01 12.58
CA VAL A 7 13.76 -3.34 11.83
C VAL A 7 13.47 -1.87 11.60
N PHE A 8 12.24 -1.52 11.21
CA PHE A 8 11.86 -0.13 10.98
C PHE A 8 11.64 0.63 12.29
N ASP A 9 11.19 -0.04 13.36
CA ASP A 9 11.12 0.56 14.71
C ASP A 9 12.52 0.94 15.22
N LEU A 10 13.46 0.01 15.16
CA LEU A 10 14.86 0.25 15.52
C LEU A 10 15.49 1.35 14.66
N TRP A 11 15.22 1.36 13.35
CA TRP A 11 15.73 2.40 12.48
C TRP A 11 15.16 3.79 12.82
N ARG A 12 13.88 3.86 13.21
CA ARG A 12 13.28 5.10 13.72
C ARG A 12 13.93 5.55 15.02
N HIS A 13 14.18 4.63 15.96
CA HIS A 13 14.90 4.94 17.20
C HIS A 13 16.30 5.50 16.91
N PHE A 14 17.05 4.88 15.99
CA PHE A 14 18.37 5.39 15.60
C PHE A 14 18.32 6.83 15.11
N ARG A 15 17.34 7.15 14.26
CA ARG A 15 17.16 8.51 13.71
C ARG A 15 16.73 9.53 14.76
N ALA A 16 16.14 9.08 15.87
CA ALA A 16 15.74 9.92 16.99
C ALA A 16 16.86 10.13 18.03
N LEU A 17 17.98 9.41 17.94
CA LEU A 17 19.12 9.60 18.86
C LEU A 17 19.74 11.00 18.72
N PRO A 18 20.41 11.52 19.77
CA PRO A 18 21.16 12.77 19.67
C PRO A 18 22.19 12.75 18.54
N THR A 19 22.35 13.86 17.81
CA THR A 19 23.25 13.95 16.65
C THR A 19 24.69 13.54 16.97
N ALA A 20 25.19 13.90 18.15
CA ALA A 20 26.52 13.50 18.60
C ALA A 20 26.68 11.97 18.70
N LEU A 21 25.64 11.28 19.18
CA LEU A 21 25.63 9.82 19.28
C LEU A 21 25.54 9.17 17.89
N GLN A 22 24.70 9.70 16.99
CA GLN A 22 24.63 9.21 15.60
C GLN A 22 25.97 9.36 14.86
N HIS A 23 26.68 10.48 15.09
CA HIS A 23 28.01 10.71 14.54
C HIS A 23 29.03 9.70 15.07
N ASP A 24 29.06 9.47 16.40
CA ASP A 24 29.97 8.49 16.99
C ASP A 24 29.65 7.07 16.51
N VAL A 25 28.38 6.69 16.36
CA VAL A 25 27.97 5.40 15.76
C VAL A 25 28.53 5.27 14.33
N SER A 26 28.35 6.29 13.48
CA SER A 26 28.81 6.26 12.08
C SER A 26 30.35 6.18 11.99
N ARG A 27 31.06 6.89 12.87
CA ARG A 27 32.52 6.79 12.97
C ARG A 27 32.95 5.38 13.39
N ILE A 28 32.31 4.80 14.40
CA ILE A 28 32.58 3.43 14.83
C ILE A 28 32.30 2.43 13.70
N GLN A 29 31.20 2.56 12.95
CA GLN A 29 30.94 1.72 11.78
C GLN A 29 32.10 1.78 10.78
N THR A 30 32.61 2.98 10.49
CA THR A 30 33.74 3.19 9.60
C THR A 30 35.01 2.51 10.13
N HIS A 31 35.31 2.66 11.42
CA HIS A 31 36.45 2.00 12.06
C HIS A 31 36.33 0.46 12.00
N LEU A 32 35.15 -0.07 12.29
CA LEU A 32 34.85 -1.52 12.26
C LEU A 32 34.91 -2.11 10.85
N LEU A 33 34.75 -1.30 9.81
CA LEU A 33 34.89 -1.70 8.41
C LEU A 33 36.35 -1.70 7.91
N SER A 34 37.29 -1.10 8.64
CA SER A 34 38.71 -1.11 8.26
C SER A 34 39.23 -2.56 8.14
N PRO A 35 40.07 -2.89 7.14
CA PRO A 35 40.50 -4.27 6.88
C PRO A 35 41.10 -4.97 8.10
N GLU A 36 41.92 -4.25 8.88
CA GLU A 36 42.61 -4.74 10.06
C GLU A 36 41.62 -5.09 11.17
N VAL A 37 40.75 -4.13 11.54
CA VAL A 37 39.76 -4.32 12.60
C VAL A 37 38.75 -5.38 12.19
N LYS A 38 38.29 -5.35 10.95
CA LYS A 38 37.33 -6.32 10.41
C LYS A 38 37.87 -7.75 10.52
N LYS A 39 39.11 -7.98 10.09
CA LYS A 39 39.77 -9.30 10.13
C LYS A 39 40.00 -9.79 11.56
N GLN A 40 40.28 -8.88 12.48
CA GLN A 40 40.52 -9.22 13.89
C GLN A 40 39.22 -9.53 14.65
N LEU A 41 38.16 -8.76 14.38
CA LEU A 41 36.97 -8.73 15.23
C LEU A 41 35.87 -9.68 14.77
N PHE A 42 35.72 -9.89 13.47
CA PHE A 42 34.59 -10.62 12.90
C PHE A 42 34.99 -11.99 12.32
N THR A 43 34.11 -12.98 12.49
CA THR A 43 34.30 -14.31 11.88
C THR A 43 34.13 -14.27 10.36
N ARG A 44 34.73 -15.22 9.63
CA ARG A 44 34.48 -15.38 8.19
C ARG A 44 33.21 -16.20 7.96
N SER A 45 32.10 -15.53 7.65
CA SER A 45 30.80 -16.14 7.31
C SER A 45 29.92 -15.16 6.53
N THR A 46 28.83 -15.63 5.93
CA THR A 46 27.82 -14.79 5.23
C THR A 46 27.35 -13.63 6.09
N PHE A 47 27.06 -13.93 7.36
CA PHE A 47 26.84 -12.94 8.41
C PHE A 47 27.95 -13.10 9.45
N PRO A 48 29.01 -12.26 9.39
CA PRO A 48 30.11 -12.31 10.34
C PRO A 48 29.64 -12.14 11.78
N LYS A 49 30.24 -12.88 12.71
CA LYS A 49 29.87 -12.85 14.14
C LYS A 49 30.86 -12.01 14.93
N VAL A 50 30.38 -11.34 15.97
CA VAL A 50 31.19 -10.62 16.95
C VAL A 50 30.62 -10.83 18.36
N SER A 51 31.50 -10.99 19.35
CA SER A 51 31.12 -11.00 20.77
C SER A 51 30.93 -9.57 21.29
N GLY A 52 29.89 -9.35 22.10
CA GLY A 52 29.61 -8.07 22.75
C GLY A 52 30.82 -7.49 23.50
N ASP A 53 31.56 -8.30 24.26
CA ASP A 53 32.74 -7.83 25.03
C ASP A 53 33.87 -7.35 24.13
N ASN A 54 34.14 -8.08 23.04
CA ASN A 54 35.18 -7.70 22.10
C ASN A 54 34.78 -6.42 21.35
N LEU A 55 33.50 -6.31 20.98
CA LEU A 55 32.96 -5.11 20.36
C LEU A 55 33.08 -3.89 21.29
N LEU A 56 32.60 -3.99 22.53
CA LEU A 56 32.68 -2.90 23.51
C LEU A 56 34.13 -2.46 23.76
N ARG A 57 35.09 -3.40 23.80
CA ARG A 57 36.51 -3.09 23.97
C ARG A 57 37.07 -2.27 22.81
N VAL A 58 36.71 -2.62 21.57
CA VAL A 58 37.15 -1.88 20.36
C VAL A 58 36.50 -0.50 20.33
N ILE A 59 35.19 -0.42 20.59
CA ILE A 59 34.47 0.87 20.65
C ILE A 59 35.11 1.77 21.72
N ASN A 60 35.34 1.26 22.93
CA ASN A 60 35.90 2.04 24.02
C ASN A 60 37.27 2.63 23.67
N ARG A 61 38.16 1.84 23.06
CA ARG A 61 39.49 2.31 22.65
C ARG A 61 39.41 3.40 21.57
N GLU A 62 38.55 3.21 20.57
CA GLU A 62 38.37 4.20 19.50
C GLU A 62 37.78 5.51 20.03
N LEU A 63 36.87 5.42 21.01
CA LEU A 63 36.32 6.58 21.71
C LEU A 63 37.39 7.30 22.55
N GLU A 64 38.20 6.59 23.35
CA GLU A 64 39.25 7.16 24.21
C GLU A 64 40.31 7.97 23.44
N GLN A 65 40.67 7.54 22.24
CA GLN A 65 41.67 8.23 21.40
C GLN A 65 41.27 9.66 21.03
N GLN A 66 40.00 10.04 21.18
CA GLN A 66 39.48 11.36 20.80
C GLN A 66 39.52 12.42 21.91
N GLN A 67 40.03 12.11 23.11
CA GLN A 67 40.17 13.05 24.24
C GLN A 67 38.90 13.88 24.56
N LYS A 68 37.69 13.35 24.33
CA LYS A 68 36.45 14.02 24.76
C LYS A 68 36.13 13.67 26.21
N ASN A 69 35.85 14.68 27.04
CA ASN A 69 35.60 14.59 28.48
C ASN A 69 34.34 13.79 28.92
N ASN A 70 33.67 13.06 28.01
CA ASN A 70 32.38 12.41 28.26
C ASN A 70 32.39 10.88 28.03
N HIS A 71 33.56 10.23 27.96
CA HIS A 71 33.64 8.79 27.78
C HIS A 71 33.35 8.04 29.09
N SER A 72 32.27 7.25 29.08
CA SER A 72 31.92 6.33 30.16
C SER A 72 31.54 4.97 29.59
N PRO A 73 31.65 3.88 30.37
CA PRO A 73 31.16 2.57 29.97
C PRO A 73 29.66 2.55 29.60
N GLU A 74 28.89 3.50 30.10
CA GLU A 74 27.48 3.70 29.72
C GLU A 74 27.36 4.31 28.33
N TYR A 75 28.18 5.32 28.02
CA TYR A 75 28.21 5.93 26.69
C TYR A 75 28.69 4.94 25.62
N THR A 76 29.72 4.13 25.91
CA THR A 76 30.17 3.03 25.04
C THR A 76 29.04 2.05 24.74
N ALA A 77 28.21 1.71 25.73
CA ALA A 77 27.04 0.85 25.53
C ALA A 77 25.98 1.52 24.65
N LYS A 78 25.73 2.83 24.80
CA LYS A 78 24.82 3.59 23.93
C LYS A 78 25.29 3.61 22.46
N VAL A 79 26.60 3.72 22.22
CA VAL A 79 27.17 3.63 20.87
C VAL A 79 26.99 2.22 20.30
N ALA A 80 27.23 1.17 21.10
CA ALA A 80 27.01 -0.21 20.68
C ALA A 80 25.53 -0.49 20.36
N ASP A 81 24.61 0.03 21.17
CA ASP A 81 23.17 -0.05 20.95
C ASP A 81 22.77 0.65 19.63
N GLY A 82 23.36 1.82 19.35
CA GLY A 82 23.23 2.50 18.08
C GLY A 82 23.69 1.68 16.86
N LEU A 83 24.68 0.79 17.00
CA LEU A 83 25.07 -0.14 15.91
C LEU A 83 23.96 -1.15 15.61
N VAL A 84 23.19 -1.57 16.61
CA VAL A 84 22.04 -2.45 16.39
C VAL A 84 20.86 -1.68 15.83
N GLN A 85 20.54 -0.52 16.41
CA GLN A 85 19.43 0.31 15.94
C GLN A 85 19.62 0.78 14.48
N SER A 86 20.86 1.06 14.08
CA SER A 86 21.21 1.43 12.71
C SER A 86 21.21 0.24 11.73
N GLY A 87 21.08 -1.00 12.19
CA GLY A 87 21.16 -2.19 11.35
C GLY A 87 22.57 -2.52 10.86
N PHE A 88 23.60 -2.07 11.58
CA PHE A 88 24.97 -2.53 11.33
C PHE A 88 25.18 -3.92 11.92
N LEU A 89 24.61 -4.15 13.10
CA LEU A 89 24.61 -5.42 13.82
C LEU A 89 23.17 -5.85 14.13
N THR A 90 22.97 -7.13 14.39
CA THR A 90 21.73 -7.65 14.97
C THR A 90 22.02 -8.80 15.93
N PRO A 91 21.24 -8.99 17.01
CA PRO A 91 21.44 -10.12 17.91
C PRO A 91 21.31 -11.46 17.18
N LYS A 92 22.19 -12.42 17.47
CA LYS A 92 22.13 -13.77 16.87
C LYS A 92 20.88 -14.55 17.25
N LYS A 93 20.39 -14.38 18.48
CA LYS A 93 19.11 -14.92 18.93
C LYS A 93 18.07 -13.81 18.85
N SER A 94 16.94 -14.09 18.23
CA SER A 94 15.83 -13.14 18.21
C SER A 94 15.35 -12.85 19.63
N SER A 95 15.52 -11.62 20.11
CA SER A 95 14.77 -11.12 21.25
C SER A 95 13.55 -10.36 20.73
N ASN A 96 12.42 -10.50 21.42
CA ASN A 96 11.25 -9.65 21.18
C ASN A 96 11.46 -8.23 21.73
N LEU A 97 12.54 -8.02 22.49
CA LEU A 97 12.91 -6.72 23.04
C LEU A 97 13.56 -5.87 21.95
N VAL A 98 12.92 -4.73 21.67
CA VAL A 98 13.41 -3.66 20.80
C VAL A 98 14.34 -2.70 21.56
N GLU A 99 14.34 -2.75 22.90
CA GLU A 99 15.01 -1.76 23.75
C GLU A 99 16.09 -2.37 24.65
N ASN A 100 17.18 -1.60 24.81
CA ASN A 100 18.26 -1.78 25.79
C ASN A 100 18.98 -3.15 25.71
N PHE A 101 19.68 -3.38 24.61
CA PHE A 101 20.58 -4.53 24.50
C PHE A 101 21.65 -4.47 25.59
N ASN A 102 21.65 -5.45 26.48
CA ASN A 102 22.68 -5.55 27.51
C ASN A 102 23.92 -6.26 26.94
N PHE A 103 24.82 -5.46 26.35
CA PHE A 103 26.09 -5.94 25.80
C PHE A 103 27.06 -6.51 26.86
N LYS A 104 26.79 -6.32 28.17
CA LYS A 104 27.74 -6.64 29.26
C LYS A 104 27.49 -7.97 29.97
N THR A 105 26.26 -8.52 30.00
CA THR A 105 25.92 -9.61 30.97
C THR A 105 25.51 -10.93 30.36
N LEU A 106 25.48 -11.06 29.04
CA LEU A 106 25.17 -12.31 28.36
C LEU A 106 26.18 -12.42 27.23
N ASN A 107 26.80 -13.59 27.02
CA ASN A 107 27.67 -13.96 25.90
C ASN A 107 26.99 -13.71 24.53
N SER A 108 26.67 -12.46 24.24
CA SER A 108 25.76 -12.04 23.20
C SER A 108 26.59 -11.97 21.95
N GLU A 109 26.39 -12.96 21.09
CA GLU A 109 26.88 -12.93 19.74
C GLU A 109 25.97 -12.04 18.91
N PHE A 110 26.56 -11.10 18.19
CA PHE A 110 25.89 -10.28 17.21
C PHE A 110 26.33 -10.71 15.81
N LEU A 111 25.40 -10.62 14.87
CA LEU A 111 25.62 -10.84 13.46
C LEU A 111 25.78 -9.49 12.78
N ALA A 112 26.82 -9.34 11.98
CA ALA A 112 27.00 -8.19 11.12
C ALA A 112 26.12 -8.32 9.88
N VAL A 113 25.17 -7.38 9.77
CA VAL A 113 24.13 -7.35 8.73
C VAL A 113 24.18 -6.08 7.89
N GLY A 114 25.00 -5.10 8.30
CA GLY A 114 25.24 -3.88 7.57
C GLY A 114 26.08 -4.08 6.31
N ASN A 115 25.93 -3.13 5.38
CA ASN A 115 26.70 -3.08 4.14
C ASN A 115 28.21 -3.09 4.43
N GLY A 116 28.95 -3.85 3.64
CA GLY A 116 30.40 -3.99 3.77
C GLY A 116 30.88 -5.06 4.76
N LEU A 117 30.00 -5.58 5.63
CA LEU A 117 30.31 -6.74 6.49
C LEU A 117 29.63 -8.02 6.02
N ALA A 118 28.31 -7.97 5.79
CA ALA A 118 27.56 -9.12 5.28
C ALA A 118 27.89 -9.39 3.80
N ASP A 119 27.67 -10.63 3.36
CA ASP A 119 27.71 -10.97 1.94
C ASP A 119 26.66 -10.14 1.17
N VAL A 120 27.09 -9.46 0.12
CA VAL A 120 26.25 -8.62 -0.74
C VAL A 120 25.12 -9.39 -1.44
N LYS A 121 25.24 -10.72 -1.53
CA LYS A 121 24.21 -11.60 -2.09
C LYS A 121 23.09 -11.91 -1.09
N ALA A 122 23.34 -11.77 0.21
CA ALA A 122 22.32 -12.03 1.21
C ALA A 122 21.45 -10.78 1.40
N ARG A 123 20.14 -10.92 1.19
CA ARG A 123 19.16 -9.84 1.39
C ARG A 123 18.50 -10.01 2.74
N SER A 124 19.01 -9.33 3.76
CA SER A 124 18.31 -9.21 5.04
C SER A 124 17.25 -8.12 4.98
N VAL A 125 16.30 -8.12 5.92
CA VAL A 125 15.34 -7.01 6.06
C VAL A 125 16.08 -5.67 6.23
N TRP A 126 17.19 -5.65 6.96
CA TRP A 126 18.04 -4.47 7.13
C TRP A 126 18.61 -3.95 5.81
N SER A 127 18.98 -4.84 4.88
CA SER A 127 19.59 -4.46 3.61
C SER A 127 18.62 -3.79 2.63
N VAL A 128 17.32 -3.98 2.82
CA VAL A 128 16.26 -3.47 1.92
C VAL A 128 15.45 -2.31 2.52
N LYS A 129 15.88 -1.77 3.68
CA LYS A 129 15.21 -0.67 4.37
C LYS A 129 15.22 0.64 3.58
N SER A 130 16.32 0.93 2.89
CA SER A 130 16.48 2.16 2.09
C SER A 130 15.62 2.06 0.84
N GLY A 131 14.70 3.01 0.65
CA GLY A 131 13.74 2.99 -0.46
C GLY A 131 12.47 2.18 -0.18
N ALA A 132 12.32 1.59 1.00
CA ALA A 132 11.08 0.93 1.39
C ALA A 132 9.93 1.94 1.51
N ILE A 133 8.79 1.62 0.89
CA ILE A 133 7.57 2.45 0.90
C ILE A 133 6.41 1.79 1.66
N GLN A 134 6.43 0.47 1.81
CA GLN A 134 5.47 -0.30 2.60
C GLN A 134 6.20 -1.50 3.20
N ALA A 135 5.93 -1.80 4.48
CA ALA A 135 6.44 -3.01 5.13
C ALA A 135 5.50 -3.49 6.22
N GLY A 136 5.31 -4.81 6.32
CA GLY A 136 4.39 -5.41 7.29
C GLY A 136 4.07 -6.86 6.98
N THR A 137 3.11 -7.40 7.73
CA THR A 137 2.70 -8.80 7.58
C THR A 137 1.66 -8.95 6.48
N LEU A 138 1.90 -9.89 5.57
CA LEU A 138 0.91 -10.44 4.64
C LEU A 138 0.81 -11.94 4.86
N TYR A 139 -0.27 -12.56 4.38
CA TYR A 139 -0.51 -13.98 4.55
C TYR A 139 -0.44 -14.72 3.23
N ARG A 140 0.01 -15.97 3.25
CA ARG A 140 0.00 -16.89 2.10
C ARG A 140 -0.69 -18.19 2.49
N LYS A 141 -1.18 -18.97 1.52
CA LYS A 141 -1.65 -20.34 1.79
C LYS A 141 -0.48 -21.21 2.25
N LYS A 142 -0.67 -21.96 3.34
CA LYS A 142 0.32 -22.96 3.75
C LYS A 142 0.51 -24.02 2.68
N LYS A 143 1.77 -24.38 2.43
CA LYS A 143 2.12 -25.53 1.57
C LYS A 143 1.90 -26.84 2.33
N GLY A 144 1.34 -27.85 1.66
CA GLY A 144 1.13 -29.20 2.20
C GLY A 144 -0.33 -29.65 2.21
N VAL A 145 -0.57 -30.92 1.84
CA VAL A 145 -1.91 -31.50 1.55
C VAL A 145 -2.93 -31.24 2.67
N LEU A 146 -2.53 -31.42 3.93
CA LEU A 146 -3.41 -31.22 5.09
C LEU A 146 -3.74 -29.74 5.34
N ALA A 147 -2.81 -28.83 5.06
CA ALA A 147 -2.99 -27.40 5.27
C ALA A 147 -3.86 -26.77 4.17
N THR A 148 -3.75 -27.27 2.94
CA THR A 148 -4.62 -26.92 1.82
C THR A 148 -6.08 -27.32 2.08
N LEU A 149 -6.31 -28.50 2.70
CA LEU A 149 -7.65 -28.97 3.06
C LEU A 149 -8.31 -28.11 4.16
N LEU A 150 -7.51 -27.58 5.09
CA LEU A 150 -7.98 -26.79 6.23
C LEU A 150 -7.98 -25.27 5.97
N GLY A 151 -7.62 -24.83 4.76
CA GLY A 151 -7.58 -23.40 4.40
C GLY A 151 -6.61 -22.55 5.24
N LYS A 152 -5.59 -23.17 5.87
CA LYS A 152 -4.71 -22.45 6.80
C LYS A 152 -3.75 -21.54 6.05
N THR A 153 -3.70 -20.27 6.45
CA THR A 153 -2.69 -19.32 6.00
C THR A 153 -1.48 -19.28 6.95
N GLU A 154 -0.36 -18.74 6.50
CA GLU A 154 0.80 -18.44 7.34
C GLU A 154 1.31 -17.01 7.09
N PRO A 155 1.79 -16.32 8.13
CA PRO A 155 2.28 -14.96 8.01
C PRO A 155 3.67 -14.92 7.40
N PHE A 156 3.89 -13.92 6.55
CA PHE A 156 5.19 -13.52 6.03
C PHE A 156 5.35 -12.03 6.19
N TYR A 157 6.59 -11.60 6.38
CA TYR A 157 6.92 -10.19 6.40
C TYR A 157 7.32 -9.73 5.00
N VAL A 158 6.67 -8.70 4.50
CA VAL A 158 6.87 -8.19 3.14
C VAL A 158 7.41 -6.77 3.21
N VAL A 159 8.35 -6.43 2.33
CA VAL A 159 8.87 -5.08 2.14
C VAL A 159 8.76 -4.73 0.66
N VAL A 160 8.02 -3.66 0.35
CA VAL A 160 7.93 -3.08 -0.99
C VAL A 160 8.93 -1.93 -1.08
N ASN A 161 9.82 -2.00 -2.05
CA ASN A 161 10.90 -1.05 -2.23
C ASN A 161 10.80 -0.35 -3.60
N ASP A 162 10.60 0.96 -3.55
CA ASP A 162 10.44 1.81 -4.73
C ASP A 162 11.79 2.12 -5.40
N GLN A 163 12.86 2.23 -4.62
CA GLN A 163 14.19 2.52 -5.13
C GLN A 163 14.74 1.33 -5.93
N SER A 164 14.61 0.11 -5.42
CA SER A 164 15.07 -1.09 -6.11
C SER A 164 14.01 -1.71 -7.04
N LYS A 165 12.79 -1.17 -7.08
CA LYS A 165 11.65 -1.71 -7.83
C LYS A 165 11.44 -3.21 -7.56
N ASN A 166 11.47 -3.60 -6.28
CA ASN A 166 11.35 -4.99 -5.85
C ASN A 166 10.40 -5.13 -4.66
N VAL A 167 9.74 -6.29 -4.59
CA VAL A 167 9.06 -6.78 -3.39
C VAL A 167 9.88 -7.90 -2.79
N TYR A 168 10.29 -7.73 -1.53
CA TYR A 168 11.05 -8.71 -0.77
C TYR A 168 10.13 -9.39 0.24
N VAL A 169 10.19 -10.72 0.32
CA VAL A 169 9.38 -11.50 1.27
C VAL A 169 10.28 -12.31 2.18
N PHE A 170 9.94 -12.28 3.47
CA PHE A 170 10.74 -12.80 4.56
C PHE A 170 9.88 -13.64 5.50
N ASN A 171 10.49 -14.63 6.16
CA ASN A 171 9.80 -15.39 7.21
C ASN A 171 9.45 -14.54 8.44
N THR A 172 10.27 -13.52 8.76
CA THR A 172 10.07 -12.62 9.89
C THR A 172 10.58 -11.21 9.57
N ASP A 173 10.16 -10.24 10.36
CA ASP A 173 10.59 -8.83 10.29
C ASP A 173 12.06 -8.59 10.70
N MET A 174 12.79 -9.63 11.10
CA MET A 174 14.23 -9.62 11.39
C MET A 174 15.00 -10.68 10.60
N ALA A 175 14.40 -11.23 9.54
CA ALA A 175 15.04 -12.26 8.76
C ALA A 175 16.33 -11.75 8.11
N LEU A 176 17.32 -12.65 8.05
CA LEU A 176 18.62 -12.36 7.46
C LEU A 176 18.63 -12.63 5.96
N GLU A 177 17.66 -13.39 5.46
CA GLU A 177 17.55 -13.78 4.05
C GLU A 177 16.10 -13.66 3.59
N SER A 178 15.92 -13.17 2.37
CA SER A 178 14.66 -13.17 1.63
C SER A 178 14.33 -14.59 1.18
N CYS A 179 13.05 -14.94 1.27
CA CYS A 179 12.52 -16.19 0.74
C CYS A 179 11.99 -16.04 -0.69
N THR A 180 11.60 -14.82 -1.07
CA THR A 180 11.09 -14.49 -2.40
C THR A 180 11.46 -13.04 -2.72
N GLU A 181 11.91 -12.81 -3.95
CA GLU A 181 12.16 -11.47 -4.49
C GLU A 181 11.42 -11.34 -5.81
N ILE A 182 10.54 -10.35 -5.91
CA ILE A 182 9.71 -10.11 -7.08
C ILE A 182 10.13 -8.79 -7.70
N ASN A 183 10.79 -8.87 -8.86
CA ASN A 183 11.16 -7.70 -9.65
C ASN A 183 9.92 -7.09 -10.28
N MET A 184 9.68 -5.82 -9.96
CA MET A 184 8.51 -5.05 -10.38
C MET A 184 8.74 -4.32 -11.71
N ALA A 185 9.99 -4.22 -12.17
CA ALA A 185 10.31 -3.62 -13.46
C ALA A 185 10.12 -4.58 -14.65
N ASP A 186 9.96 -5.89 -14.41
CA ASP A 186 9.84 -6.92 -15.44
C ASP A 186 8.35 -7.20 -15.76
N ASP A 187 7.65 -6.28 -16.43
CA ASP A 187 6.23 -6.45 -16.83
C ASP A 187 5.33 -6.96 -15.69
N ALA A 188 5.62 -6.53 -14.47
CA ALA A 188 4.90 -7.02 -13.31
C ALA A 188 3.47 -6.49 -13.32
N THR A 189 2.51 -7.37 -13.03
CA THR A 189 1.10 -7.01 -12.89
C THR A 189 0.60 -7.30 -11.49
N VAL A 190 -0.27 -6.44 -10.97
CA VAL A 190 -0.95 -6.65 -9.70
C VAL A 190 -2.45 -6.59 -9.89
N GLU A 191 -3.16 -7.50 -9.23
CA GLU A 191 -4.61 -7.59 -9.29
C GLU A 191 -5.17 -7.97 -7.92
N PHE A 192 -6.42 -7.60 -7.66
CA PHE A 192 -7.16 -8.24 -6.58
C PHE A 192 -7.32 -9.73 -6.90
N SER A 193 -7.49 -10.57 -5.88
CA SER A 193 -7.64 -12.02 -6.06
C SER A 193 -8.69 -12.56 -5.11
N ASP A 194 -9.59 -13.40 -5.63
CA ASP A 194 -10.61 -14.14 -4.87
C ASP A 194 -10.07 -15.46 -4.28
N ALA A 195 -8.90 -15.91 -4.75
CA ALA A 195 -8.24 -17.12 -4.26
C ALA A 195 -7.99 -17.15 -2.73
N MET A 196 -7.99 -15.99 -2.06
CA MET A 196 -7.98 -15.82 -0.61
C MET A 196 -8.81 -14.59 -0.22
N GLN A 197 -9.34 -14.58 1.01
CA GLN A 197 -9.99 -13.39 1.57
C GLN A 197 -9.00 -12.21 1.56
N HIS A 198 -9.44 -11.06 1.04
CA HIS A 198 -8.59 -9.89 0.84
C HIS A 198 -7.31 -10.19 0.03
N GLY A 199 -7.44 -11.05 -0.99
CA GLY A 199 -6.33 -11.53 -1.79
C GLY A 199 -5.77 -10.47 -2.75
N ILE A 200 -4.45 -10.48 -2.92
CA ILE A 200 -3.72 -9.66 -3.89
C ILE A 200 -2.80 -10.60 -4.65
N LYS A 201 -2.99 -10.69 -5.95
CA LYS A 201 -2.12 -11.49 -6.81
C LYS A 201 -1.13 -10.56 -7.50
N LEU A 202 0.14 -10.88 -7.32
CA LEU A 202 1.27 -10.18 -7.93
C LEU A 202 2.00 -11.16 -8.85
N VAL A 203 2.17 -10.77 -10.09
CA VAL A 203 2.73 -11.60 -11.14
C VAL A 203 3.85 -10.85 -11.82
N ASN A 204 4.95 -11.53 -12.13
CA ASN A 204 5.89 -11.15 -13.18
C ASN A 204 6.19 -12.41 -14.03
N PRO A 205 7.02 -12.33 -15.09
CA PRO A 205 7.30 -13.48 -15.96
C PRO A 205 7.86 -14.73 -15.26
N LYS A 206 8.41 -14.59 -14.05
CA LYS A 206 9.07 -15.69 -13.31
C LYS A 206 8.25 -16.17 -12.11
N ILE A 207 7.46 -15.30 -11.50
CA ILE A 207 6.84 -15.54 -10.20
C ILE A 207 5.37 -15.11 -10.25
N THR A 208 4.50 -15.99 -9.76
CA THR A 208 3.14 -15.64 -9.36
C THR A 208 3.03 -15.84 -7.86
N GLU A 209 2.66 -14.78 -7.16
CA GLU A 209 2.48 -14.79 -5.71
C GLU A 209 1.08 -14.28 -5.37
N ILE A 210 0.39 -14.96 -4.46
CA ILE A 210 -0.91 -14.50 -3.96
C ILE A 210 -0.75 -14.25 -2.47
N PHE A 211 -0.90 -12.98 -2.10
CA PHE A 211 -0.93 -12.52 -0.73
C PHE A 211 -2.37 -12.36 -0.27
N SER A 212 -2.59 -12.35 1.04
CA SER A 212 -3.83 -11.97 1.68
C SER A 212 -3.52 -10.91 2.73
N ALA A 213 -4.29 -9.82 2.72
CA ALA A 213 -4.19 -8.75 3.70
C ALA A 213 -5.16 -8.99 4.88
N GLU A 214 -4.91 -8.33 6.01
CA GLU A 214 -5.74 -8.47 7.22
C GLU A 214 -7.20 -8.06 7.00
N ASN A 215 -7.41 -7.02 6.20
CA ASN A 215 -8.71 -6.48 5.87
C ASN A 215 -8.65 -5.79 4.49
N LYS A 216 -9.81 -5.32 4.03
CA LYS A 216 -9.93 -4.65 2.73
C LYS A 216 -9.13 -3.36 2.60
N GLU A 217 -9.10 -2.53 3.64
CA GLU A 217 -8.30 -1.30 3.63
C GLU A 217 -6.82 -1.62 3.42
N LYS A 218 -6.31 -2.62 4.15
CA LYS A 218 -4.93 -3.11 3.96
C LYS A 218 -4.73 -3.74 2.59
N GLN A 219 -5.71 -4.45 2.05
CA GLN A 219 -5.63 -5.00 0.69
C GLN A 219 -5.32 -3.91 -0.33
N GLU A 220 -6.02 -2.78 -0.25
CA GLU A 220 -5.88 -1.65 -1.14
C GLU A 220 -4.56 -0.88 -0.90
N GLU A 221 -4.17 -0.67 0.36
CA GLU A 221 -2.86 -0.10 0.70
C GLU A 221 -1.70 -0.90 0.08
N TRP A 222 -1.73 -2.23 0.22
CA TRP A 222 -0.71 -3.12 -0.33
C TRP A 222 -0.73 -3.13 -1.87
N LEU A 223 -1.90 -3.24 -2.49
CA LEU A 223 -2.04 -3.16 -3.94
C LEU A 223 -1.45 -1.85 -4.50
N ASN A 224 -1.79 -0.71 -3.88
CA ASN A 224 -1.23 0.59 -4.26
C ASN A 224 0.29 0.65 -4.06
N SER A 225 0.82 0.04 -3.00
CA SER A 225 2.28 -0.01 -2.80
C SER A 225 2.98 -0.80 -3.91
N PHE A 226 2.39 -1.90 -4.38
CA PHE A 226 2.93 -2.68 -5.51
C PHE A 226 2.89 -1.86 -6.81
N ILE A 227 1.82 -1.10 -7.05
CA ILE A 227 1.73 -0.19 -8.20
C ILE A 227 2.80 0.90 -8.13
N ASN A 228 2.96 1.54 -6.98
CA ASN A 228 3.99 2.57 -6.78
C ASN A 228 5.40 2.03 -7.02
N ALA A 229 5.65 0.77 -6.66
CA ALA A 229 6.92 0.09 -6.92
C ALA A 229 7.10 -0.40 -8.37
N GLY A 230 6.10 -0.25 -9.24
CA GLY A 230 6.22 -0.48 -10.68
C GLY A 230 5.25 -1.49 -11.29
N ALA A 231 4.45 -2.21 -10.51
CA ALA A 231 3.46 -3.12 -11.10
C ALA A 231 2.35 -2.36 -11.83
N GLN A 232 1.94 -2.91 -12.96
CA GLN A 232 0.75 -2.46 -13.68
C GLN A 232 -0.48 -3.12 -13.06
N TYR A 233 -1.49 -2.32 -12.71
CA TYR A 233 -2.75 -2.89 -12.25
C TYR A 233 -3.46 -3.62 -13.40
N ARG A 234 -3.94 -4.84 -13.14
CA ARG A 234 -4.80 -5.60 -14.05
C ARG A 234 -6.16 -5.82 -13.40
N GLU A 235 -7.20 -5.32 -14.03
CA GLU A 235 -8.55 -5.77 -13.73
C GLU A 235 -8.73 -7.13 -14.42
N VAL A 236 -8.86 -8.21 -13.64
CA VAL A 236 -9.10 -9.58 -14.14
C VAL A 236 -10.54 -10.02 -14.03
N PHE A 237 -11.31 -9.35 -13.18
CA PHE A 237 -12.69 -9.75 -12.89
C PHE A 237 -13.65 -9.01 -13.79
N ASN A 238 -14.58 -9.77 -14.38
CA ASN A 238 -15.63 -9.30 -15.27
C ASN A 238 -15.15 -8.63 -16.58
N VAL A 239 -13.85 -8.56 -16.88
CA VAL A 239 -13.33 -7.84 -18.07
C VAL A 239 -13.72 -8.50 -19.39
N GLU A 240 -13.68 -9.83 -19.50
CA GLU A 240 -14.12 -10.51 -20.73
C GLU A 240 -15.63 -10.33 -20.98
N ASP A 241 -16.42 -10.22 -19.92
CA ASP A 241 -17.86 -10.00 -20.02
C ASP A 241 -18.21 -8.53 -20.24
N THR A 242 -17.49 -7.59 -19.61
CA THR A 242 -17.67 -6.14 -19.87
C THR A 242 -17.09 -5.70 -21.20
N ALA A 243 -16.11 -6.41 -21.76
CA ALA A 243 -15.61 -6.16 -23.11
C ALA A 243 -16.69 -6.38 -24.18
N LYS A 244 -17.64 -7.29 -23.93
CA LYS A 244 -18.78 -7.57 -24.83
C LYS A 244 -19.89 -6.53 -24.72
N ILE A 245 -19.96 -5.80 -23.60
CA ILE A 245 -20.95 -4.75 -23.36
C ILE A 245 -20.63 -3.58 -24.31
N LYS A 246 -21.63 -3.19 -25.11
CA LYS A 246 -21.47 -2.15 -26.13
C LYS A 246 -22.03 -0.81 -25.68
N SER A 247 -22.93 -0.82 -24.70
CA SER A 247 -23.55 0.40 -24.18
C SER A 247 -23.75 0.32 -22.68
N PHE A 248 -23.67 1.47 -22.02
CA PHE A 248 -24.07 1.66 -20.63
C PHE A 248 -25.50 1.13 -20.37
N TYR A 249 -26.38 1.18 -21.36
CA TYR A 249 -27.78 0.77 -21.23
C TYR A 249 -28.02 -0.74 -21.08
N GLU A 250 -27.01 -1.58 -21.37
CA GLU A 250 -27.08 -3.03 -21.15
C GLU A 250 -26.82 -3.41 -19.68
N LEU A 251 -26.41 -2.45 -18.85
CA LEU A 251 -26.04 -2.65 -17.46
C LEU A 251 -27.25 -2.53 -16.54
N LYS A 252 -27.09 -3.07 -15.34
CA LYS A 252 -28.05 -2.98 -14.24
C LYS A 252 -27.31 -2.86 -12.90
N ASP A 253 -27.97 -2.27 -11.92
CA ASP A 253 -27.45 -2.13 -10.55
C ASP A 253 -28.64 -2.09 -9.57
N PHE A 254 -28.39 -2.00 -8.27
CA PHE A 254 -29.43 -2.01 -7.24
C PHE A 254 -29.56 -0.63 -6.59
N ASN A 255 -30.80 -0.14 -6.45
CA ASN A 255 -31.07 1.11 -5.75
C ASN A 255 -31.03 0.90 -4.22
N MET A 256 -31.00 1.99 -3.45
CA MET A 256 -30.98 1.94 -1.97
C MET A 256 -32.08 1.09 -1.29
N ALA A 257 -33.16 0.76 -2.01
CA ALA A 257 -34.24 -0.10 -1.55
C ALA A 257 -34.09 -1.58 -1.99
N GLY A 258 -32.94 -1.98 -2.54
CA GLY A 258 -32.66 -3.33 -3.01
C GLY A 258 -33.33 -3.72 -4.32
N ASN A 259 -33.93 -2.77 -5.04
CA ASN A 259 -34.57 -3.06 -6.32
C ASN A 259 -33.56 -2.95 -7.46
N GLU A 260 -33.56 -3.93 -8.36
CA GLU A 260 -32.77 -3.88 -9.58
C GLU A 260 -33.27 -2.76 -10.50
N VAL A 261 -32.36 -1.92 -10.96
CA VAL A 261 -32.60 -0.81 -11.88
C VAL A 261 -31.74 -1.02 -13.12
N SER A 262 -32.41 -1.17 -14.27
CA SER A 262 -31.74 -1.19 -15.57
C SER A 262 -31.22 0.22 -15.91
N MET A 263 -29.97 0.30 -16.39
CA MET A 263 -29.39 1.56 -16.87
C MET A 263 -30.08 2.05 -18.14
N SER A 264 -30.81 1.19 -18.86
CA SER A 264 -31.68 1.60 -19.98
C SER A 264 -32.77 2.60 -19.58
N LYS A 265 -33.08 2.72 -18.27
CA LYS A 265 -33.95 3.79 -17.72
C LYS A 265 -33.44 5.19 -18.06
N TYR A 266 -32.14 5.34 -18.28
CA TYR A 266 -31.48 6.61 -18.57
C TYR A 266 -31.15 6.79 -20.07
N LYS A 267 -31.85 6.05 -20.95
CA LYS A 267 -31.68 6.20 -22.39
C LYS A 267 -32.03 7.62 -22.86
N GLY A 268 -31.21 8.20 -23.75
CA GLY A 268 -31.37 9.57 -24.24
C GLY A 268 -30.86 10.65 -23.28
N LYS A 269 -30.46 10.28 -22.06
CA LYS A 269 -29.92 11.19 -21.05
C LYS A 269 -28.39 11.24 -21.09
N VAL A 270 -27.84 12.39 -20.73
CA VAL A 270 -26.43 12.50 -20.36
C VAL A 270 -26.29 12.05 -18.91
N VAL A 271 -25.46 11.05 -18.64
CA VAL A 271 -25.33 10.44 -17.31
C VAL A 271 -23.97 10.76 -16.70
N LEU A 272 -23.98 11.34 -15.49
CA LEU A 272 -22.79 11.55 -14.66
C LEU A 272 -22.78 10.53 -13.52
N ALA A 273 -22.03 9.44 -13.68
CA ALA A 273 -21.85 8.41 -12.66
C ALA A 273 -20.69 8.76 -11.72
N VAL A 274 -20.93 8.76 -10.41
CA VAL A 274 -19.95 9.20 -9.39
C VAL A 274 -19.88 8.21 -8.25
N ASN A 275 -18.66 7.75 -7.88
CA ASN A 275 -18.48 7.02 -6.63
C ASN A 275 -18.42 8.02 -5.48
N VAL A 276 -19.33 7.94 -4.52
CA VAL A 276 -19.49 8.98 -3.49
C VAL A 276 -19.11 8.49 -2.10
N SER A 277 -18.84 9.44 -1.22
CA SER A 277 -18.64 9.17 0.20
C SER A 277 -19.08 10.34 1.10
N SER A 278 -19.36 10.05 2.35
CA SER A 278 -19.89 10.88 3.42
C SER A 278 -18.78 11.43 4.32
N LYS A 279 -17.72 10.64 4.59
CA LYS A 279 -16.62 11.05 5.50
C LYS A 279 -15.33 11.44 4.76
N CYS A 280 -15.44 11.84 3.50
CA CYS A 280 -14.30 12.25 2.70
C CYS A 280 -14.09 13.77 2.77
N GLY A 281 -12.83 14.23 2.78
CA GLY A 281 -12.53 15.67 2.75
C GLY A 281 -13.02 16.41 1.49
N LEU A 282 -13.39 15.66 0.45
CA LEU A 282 -13.95 16.19 -0.80
C LEU A 282 -15.49 16.31 -0.77
N THR A 283 -16.14 15.67 0.21
CA THR A 283 -17.61 15.64 0.37
C THR A 283 -18.26 17.02 0.43
N PRO A 284 -17.74 17.98 1.25
CA PRO A 284 -18.39 19.30 1.41
C PRO A 284 -18.37 20.15 0.14
N THR A 285 -17.52 19.83 -0.84
CA THR A 285 -17.49 20.50 -2.14
C THR A 285 -18.28 19.72 -3.19
N ASN A 286 -18.14 18.39 -3.21
CA ASN A 286 -18.69 17.59 -4.31
C ASN A 286 -20.22 17.52 -4.28
N TYR A 287 -20.84 17.26 -3.12
CA TYR A 287 -22.30 17.15 -3.09
C TYR A 287 -23.02 18.45 -3.48
N PRO A 288 -22.67 19.63 -2.94
CA PRO A 288 -23.31 20.88 -3.34
C PRO A 288 -23.16 21.19 -4.83
N GLU A 289 -21.98 20.95 -5.41
CA GLU A 289 -21.75 21.26 -6.81
C GLU A 289 -22.41 20.25 -7.76
N LEU A 290 -22.43 18.97 -7.42
CA LEU A 290 -23.19 17.96 -8.17
C LEU A 290 -24.69 18.32 -8.16
N GLN A 291 -25.20 18.71 -6.99
CA GLN A 291 -26.59 19.14 -6.84
C GLN A 291 -26.87 20.40 -7.67
N THR A 292 -25.93 21.36 -7.69
CA THR A 292 -26.07 22.58 -8.50
C THR A 292 -26.15 22.25 -10.00
N LEU A 293 -25.30 21.35 -10.51
CA LEU A 293 -25.39 20.90 -11.90
C LEU A 293 -26.68 20.16 -12.19
N TYR A 294 -27.08 19.26 -11.30
CA TYR A 294 -28.28 18.45 -11.47
C TYR A 294 -29.52 19.33 -11.54
N GLU A 295 -29.70 20.27 -10.62
CA GLU A 295 -30.86 21.16 -10.62
C GLU A 295 -30.91 22.07 -11.84
N LYS A 296 -29.75 22.44 -12.38
CA LYS A 296 -29.65 23.28 -13.57
C LYS A 296 -30.02 22.53 -14.85
N TYR A 297 -29.64 21.26 -14.98
CA TYR A 297 -29.68 20.53 -16.25
C TYR A 297 -30.56 19.28 -16.28
N LYS A 298 -31.18 18.88 -15.16
CA LYS A 298 -32.01 17.67 -15.12
C LYS A 298 -33.18 17.71 -16.11
N ASP A 299 -33.79 18.87 -16.30
CA ASP A 299 -34.91 19.08 -17.23
C ASP A 299 -34.45 19.13 -18.70
N GLU A 300 -33.15 19.36 -18.94
CA GLU A 300 -32.52 19.31 -20.26
C GLU A 300 -31.99 17.90 -20.62
N GLY A 301 -32.02 16.96 -19.65
CA GLY A 301 -31.65 15.56 -19.85
C GLY A 301 -30.39 15.11 -19.12
N LEU A 302 -29.86 15.88 -18.16
CA LEU A 302 -28.79 15.41 -17.27
C LEU A 302 -29.35 14.47 -16.19
N GLU A 303 -28.62 13.40 -15.90
CA GLU A 303 -28.86 12.56 -14.73
C GLU A 303 -27.55 12.34 -13.96
N VAL A 304 -27.55 12.62 -12.66
CA VAL A 304 -26.43 12.30 -11.77
C VAL A 304 -26.74 10.99 -11.05
N LEU A 305 -25.84 10.01 -11.10
CA LEU A 305 -26.02 8.72 -10.42
C LEU A 305 -24.95 8.56 -9.34
N ALA A 306 -25.36 8.49 -8.07
CA ALA A 306 -24.46 8.37 -6.94
C ALA A 306 -24.30 6.91 -6.49
N PHE A 307 -23.06 6.46 -6.40
CA PHE A 307 -22.69 5.09 -6.03
C PHE A 307 -21.81 5.12 -4.76
N PRO A 308 -22.39 5.01 -3.56
CA PRO A 308 -21.62 4.97 -2.32
C PRO A 308 -20.62 3.81 -2.31
N CYS A 309 -19.41 4.07 -1.82
CA CYS A 309 -18.33 3.08 -1.80
C CYS A 309 -17.43 3.24 -0.58
N ASN A 310 -17.22 2.15 0.17
CA ASN A 310 -16.41 2.19 1.41
C ASN A 310 -14.95 1.77 1.21
N GLN A 311 -14.51 1.57 -0.03
CA GLN A 311 -13.15 1.11 -0.35
C GLN A 311 -12.08 2.13 0.07
N PHE A 312 -12.39 3.42 -0.10
CA PHE A 312 -11.40 4.49 0.05
C PHE A 312 -11.33 4.99 1.50
N ALA A 313 -10.35 4.46 2.25
CA ALA A 313 -10.06 4.79 3.65
C ALA A 313 -11.25 4.66 4.61
N GLY A 314 -12.16 3.72 4.34
CA GLY A 314 -13.31 3.46 5.20
C GLY A 314 -14.25 4.66 5.36
N GLN A 315 -14.30 5.56 4.37
CA GLN A 315 -15.02 6.84 4.46
C GLN A 315 -16.54 6.72 4.23
N GLU A 316 -17.05 5.53 3.89
CA GLU A 316 -18.48 5.20 3.77
C GLU A 316 -18.93 4.06 4.69
N PRO A 317 -18.70 4.17 6.01
CA PRO A 317 -18.93 3.05 6.91
C PRO A 317 -20.43 2.76 7.12
N GLY A 318 -21.29 3.77 6.97
CA GLY A 318 -22.69 3.69 7.36
C GLY A 318 -23.57 2.78 6.50
N ALA A 319 -24.70 2.34 7.05
CA ALA A 319 -25.75 1.63 6.35
C ALA A 319 -26.54 2.55 5.38
N HIS A 320 -27.41 1.99 4.54
CA HIS A 320 -28.16 2.77 3.54
C HIS A 320 -28.95 3.93 4.17
N GLU A 321 -29.60 3.69 5.30
CA GLU A 321 -30.39 4.69 6.02
C GLU A 321 -29.51 5.84 6.55
N GLU A 322 -28.34 5.52 7.09
CA GLU A 322 -27.39 6.50 7.61
C GLU A 322 -26.78 7.35 6.49
N ILE A 323 -26.50 6.74 5.33
CA ILE A 323 -26.01 7.45 4.14
C ILE A 323 -27.09 8.41 3.66
N MET A 324 -28.33 7.94 3.51
CA MET A 324 -29.44 8.77 3.04
C MET A 324 -29.77 9.90 4.03
N GLU A 325 -29.68 9.66 5.34
CA GLU A 325 -29.84 10.71 6.35
C GLU A 325 -28.71 11.73 6.27
N PHE A 326 -27.46 11.29 6.14
CA PHE A 326 -26.31 12.17 6.03
C PHE A 326 -26.43 13.13 4.83
N VAL A 327 -26.81 12.63 3.66
CA VAL A 327 -26.82 13.46 2.44
C VAL A 327 -27.96 14.48 2.40
N LYS A 328 -28.99 14.38 3.26
CA LYS A 328 -30.06 15.39 3.38
C LYS A 328 -29.51 16.78 3.69
N GLN A 329 -28.41 16.88 4.44
CA GLN A 329 -27.78 18.18 4.75
C GLN A 329 -27.31 18.95 3.51
N TYR A 330 -27.09 18.23 2.39
CA TYR A 330 -26.68 18.81 1.12
C TYR A 330 -27.86 19.00 0.14
N ASN A 331 -29.09 18.69 0.56
CA ASN A 331 -30.30 18.76 -0.26
C ASN A 331 -30.16 18.03 -1.60
N VAL A 332 -29.47 16.88 -1.62
CA VAL A 332 -29.29 16.11 -2.86
C VAL A 332 -30.62 15.51 -3.32
N THR A 333 -30.95 15.66 -4.60
CA THR A 333 -32.21 15.15 -5.19
C THR A 333 -32.00 14.11 -6.29
N PHE A 334 -30.75 13.87 -6.68
CA PHE A 334 -30.38 12.83 -7.64
C PHE A 334 -30.37 11.42 -7.00
N PRO A 335 -30.55 10.34 -7.80
CA PRO A 335 -30.66 8.98 -7.29
C PRO A 335 -29.36 8.41 -6.72
N PHE A 336 -29.53 7.61 -5.66
CA PHE A 336 -28.48 6.82 -5.03
C PHE A 336 -28.70 5.32 -5.25
N PHE A 337 -27.59 4.62 -5.50
CA PHE A 337 -27.52 3.17 -5.57
C PHE A 337 -27.01 2.58 -4.26
N GLU A 338 -27.14 1.27 -4.10
CA GLU A 338 -26.62 0.59 -2.91
C GLU A 338 -25.11 0.77 -2.77
N LYS A 339 -24.65 0.72 -1.51
CA LYS A 339 -23.23 0.76 -1.22
C LYS A 339 -22.56 -0.51 -1.74
N HIS A 340 -21.62 -0.37 -2.68
CA HIS A 340 -20.90 -1.51 -3.23
C HIS A 340 -19.49 -1.10 -3.69
N ASP A 341 -18.68 -2.09 -4.00
CA ASP A 341 -17.34 -1.89 -4.53
C ASP A 341 -17.34 -1.39 -5.96
N VAL A 342 -16.35 -0.58 -6.29
CA VAL A 342 -16.05 -0.09 -7.64
C VAL A 342 -14.72 -0.64 -8.18
N ASN A 343 -13.91 -1.29 -7.34
CA ASN A 343 -12.66 -1.96 -7.69
C ASN A 343 -12.61 -3.41 -7.22
N GLY A 344 -11.88 -4.25 -7.95
CA GLY A 344 -11.60 -5.63 -7.58
C GLY A 344 -12.68 -6.63 -7.95
N ALA A 345 -12.56 -7.84 -7.41
CA ALA A 345 -13.39 -8.99 -7.82
C ALA A 345 -14.89 -8.79 -7.65
N THR A 346 -15.27 -7.96 -6.68
CA THR A 346 -16.64 -7.61 -6.35
C THR A 346 -17.03 -6.24 -6.91
N ALA A 347 -16.25 -5.64 -7.81
CA ALA A 347 -16.60 -4.37 -8.43
C ALA A 347 -17.94 -4.49 -9.17
N ARG A 348 -18.81 -3.52 -8.95
CA ARG A 348 -20.10 -3.44 -9.64
C ARG A 348 -19.90 -3.35 -11.17
N PRO A 349 -20.75 -4.01 -11.99
CA PRO A 349 -20.60 -4.03 -13.45
C PRO A 349 -20.52 -2.63 -14.07
N VAL A 350 -21.27 -1.67 -13.53
CA VAL A 350 -21.25 -0.26 -13.96
C VAL A 350 -19.84 0.33 -13.92
N PHE A 351 -19.14 0.23 -12.80
CA PHE A 351 -17.79 0.78 -12.69
C PHE A 351 -16.76 -0.06 -13.43
N THR A 352 -16.94 -1.38 -13.51
CA THR A 352 -16.04 -2.22 -14.32
C THR A 352 -16.09 -1.78 -15.79
N TYR A 353 -17.28 -1.66 -16.37
CA TYR A 353 -17.46 -1.18 -17.75
C TYR A 353 -16.86 0.21 -17.98
N LEU A 354 -17.18 1.18 -17.11
CA LEU A 354 -16.72 2.56 -17.25
C LEU A 354 -15.19 2.69 -17.14
N LYS A 355 -14.57 1.99 -16.20
CA LYS A 355 -13.11 1.94 -16.05
C LYS A 355 -12.42 1.32 -17.27
N THR A 356 -12.98 0.22 -17.81
CA THR A 356 -12.43 -0.45 -19.00
C THR A 356 -12.51 0.43 -20.25
N LYS A 357 -13.62 1.15 -20.46
CA LYS A 357 -13.78 2.05 -21.61
C LYS A 357 -13.03 3.38 -21.47
N LEU A 358 -12.86 3.86 -20.24
CA LEU A 358 -12.18 5.12 -19.91
C LEU A 358 -11.07 4.87 -18.87
N PRO A 359 -9.94 4.24 -19.27
CA PRO A 359 -8.85 3.96 -18.36
C PRO A 359 -8.22 5.26 -17.84
N GLY A 360 -7.69 5.23 -16.62
CA GLY A 360 -6.93 6.33 -16.04
C GLY A 360 -5.46 6.29 -16.45
N SER A 361 -4.73 7.38 -16.22
CA SER A 361 -3.31 7.50 -16.63
C SER A 361 -2.34 6.55 -15.93
N PHE A 362 -2.78 5.82 -14.89
CA PHE A 362 -1.95 4.88 -14.13
C PHE A 362 -2.70 3.56 -13.87
N GLY A 363 -3.52 3.14 -14.83
CA GLY A 363 -4.42 1.99 -14.70
C GLY A 363 -5.89 2.41 -14.73
N ASP A 364 -6.76 1.42 -14.90
CA ASP A 364 -8.21 1.61 -15.02
C ASP A 364 -8.92 1.75 -13.67
N PHE A 365 -8.39 1.22 -12.55
CA PHE A 365 -8.99 1.30 -11.21
C PHE A 365 -9.35 2.74 -10.76
N VAL A 366 -10.42 2.86 -9.97
CA VAL A 366 -10.81 4.12 -9.30
C VAL A 366 -9.83 4.40 -8.17
N LYS A 367 -9.23 5.59 -8.15
CA LYS A 367 -8.16 5.91 -7.20
C LYS A 367 -8.65 6.42 -5.84
N TRP A 368 -9.83 7.05 -5.81
CA TRP A 368 -10.37 7.65 -4.60
C TRP A 368 -11.87 7.91 -4.74
N ASN A 369 -12.47 8.34 -3.63
CA ASN A 369 -13.81 8.93 -3.60
C ASN A 369 -13.95 10.07 -4.62
N PHE A 370 -15.13 10.18 -5.21
CA PHE A 370 -15.52 11.20 -6.19
C PHE A 370 -14.76 11.14 -7.51
N THR A 371 -14.36 9.97 -8.00
CA THR A 371 -14.08 9.81 -9.44
C THR A 371 -15.40 9.90 -10.20
N LYS A 372 -15.43 10.62 -11.33
CA LYS A 372 -16.65 10.76 -12.13
C LYS A 372 -16.46 10.22 -13.54
N PHE A 373 -17.52 9.68 -14.10
CA PHE A 373 -17.59 9.24 -15.49
C PHE A 373 -18.81 9.87 -16.15
N LEU A 374 -18.60 10.52 -17.28
CA LEU A 374 -19.65 11.09 -18.10
C LEU A 374 -19.96 10.14 -19.26
N VAL A 375 -21.24 9.87 -19.46
CA VAL A 375 -21.79 9.01 -20.50
C VAL A 375 -22.74 9.85 -21.34
N ASP A 376 -22.67 9.72 -22.67
CA ASP A 376 -23.50 10.48 -23.60
C ASP A 376 -24.95 9.95 -23.73
N ARG A 377 -25.77 10.64 -24.54
CA ARG A 377 -27.17 10.29 -24.82
C ARG A 377 -27.37 8.93 -25.51
N ASN A 378 -26.30 8.33 -26.03
CA ASN A 378 -26.28 7.02 -26.69
C ASN A 378 -25.77 5.91 -25.76
N GLY A 379 -25.47 6.24 -24.51
CA GLY A 379 -24.95 5.29 -23.52
C GLY A 379 -23.47 4.96 -23.75
N GLN A 380 -22.74 5.79 -24.49
CA GLN A 380 -21.30 5.63 -24.69
C GLN A 380 -20.51 6.42 -23.66
N PRO A 381 -19.50 5.81 -23.01
CA PRO A 381 -18.61 6.54 -22.10
C PRO A 381 -17.86 7.64 -22.85
N TYR A 382 -18.01 8.88 -22.39
CA TYR A 382 -17.43 10.06 -23.02
C TYR A 382 -16.11 10.47 -22.35
N LYS A 383 -16.10 10.62 -21.02
CA LYS A 383 -14.92 11.15 -20.31
C LYS A 383 -14.88 10.74 -18.84
N ARG A 384 -13.67 10.55 -18.32
CA ARG A 384 -13.38 10.28 -16.90
C ARG A 384 -12.73 11.49 -16.25
N PHE A 385 -13.14 11.82 -15.04
CA PHE A 385 -12.65 12.93 -14.23
C PHE A 385 -12.04 12.44 -12.92
N ALA A 386 -10.94 13.05 -12.52
CA ALA A 386 -10.22 12.71 -11.30
C ALA A 386 -10.99 13.16 -10.05
N PRO A 387 -10.71 12.56 -8.88
CA PRO A 387 -11.31 12.95 -7.60
C PRO A 387 -11.29 14.46 -7.29
N LYS A 388 -10.21 15.15 -7.69
CA LYS A 388 -10.00 16.57 -7.41
C LYS A 388 -10.61 17.50 -8.46
N ASP A 389 -11.08 16.97 -9.59
CA ASP A 389 -11.80 17.78 -10.58
C ASP A 389 -13.16 18.16 -9.96
N ARG A 390 -13.42 19.46 -9.87
CA ARG A 390 -14.63 19.99 -9.23
C ARG A 390 -15.85 19.71 -10.13
N PRO A 391 -17.00 19.25 -9.60
CA PRO A 391 -18.18 19.03 -10.41
C PRO A 391 -18.52 20.21 -11.34
N LEU A 392 -18.44 21.46 -10.89
CA LEU A 392 -18.74 22.62 -11.76
C LEU A 392 -17.80 22.77 -12.95
N SER A 393 -16.56 22.26 -12.91
CA SER A 393 -15.66 22.32 -14.07
C SER A 393 -16.05 21.35 -15.20
N LEU A 394 -17.06 20.49 -14.98
CA LEU A 394 -17.59 19.56 -15.98
C LEU A 394 -18.71 20.20 -16.82
N GLU A 395 -19.17 21.41 -16.47
CA GLU A 395 -20.36 22.03 -17.07
C GLU A 395 -20.30 22.13 -18.60
N GLU A 396 -19.14 22.49 -19.16
CA GLU A 396 -19.00 22.62 -20.61
C GLU A 396 -19.03 21.26 -21.34
N ASP A 397 -18.45 20.22 -20.74
CA ASP A 397 -18.58 18.85 -21.28
C ASP A 397 -20.06 18.40 -21.23
N ILE A 398 -20.78 18.72 -20.16
CA ILE A 398 -22.21 18.41 -20.02
C ILE A 398 -23.04 19.14 -21.07
N LYS A 399 -22.88 20.46 -21.22
CA LYS A 399 -23.59 21.26 -22.25
C LYS A 399 -23.34 20.72 -23.65
N THR A 400 -22.09 20.36 -23.94
CA THR A 400 -21.70 19.80 -25.24
C THR A 400 -22.51 18.54 -25.55
N LEU A 401 -22.67 17.63 -24.59
CA LEU A 401 -23.46 16.41 -24.77
C LEU A 401 -24.98 16.67 -24.76
N LEU A 402 -25.45 17.63 -23.97
CA LEU A 402 -26.88 17.98 -23.94
C LEU A 402 -27.35 18.61 -25.25
N ALA A 403 -26.47 19.34 -25.95
CA ALA A 403 -26.75 19.96 -27.23
C ALA A 403 -26.71 18.97 -28.43
N GLN A 404 -26.28 17.72 -28.22
CA GLN A 404 -26.39 16.69 -29.24
C GLN A 404 -27.86 16.27 -29.40
N GLU A 405 -28.37 16.30 -30.62
CA GLU A 405 -29.70 15.76 -30.95
C GLU A 405 -29.69 14.22 -30.79
N GLU A 406 -30.83 13.66 -30.37
CA GLU A 406 -31.03 12.21 -30.17
C GLU A 406 -30.85 11.36 -31.42
#